data_AF-A0A511XQW2-F1
#
_entry.id   AF-A0A511XQW2-F1
#
_cell.length_a   1.000
_cell.length_b   1.000
_cell.length_c   1.000
_cell.angle_alpha   90.00
_cell.angle_beta   90.00
_cell.angle_gamma   90.00
#
_symmetry.space_group_name_H-M   'P 1'
#
loop_
_entity.id
_entity.type
_entity.pdbx_description
1 polymer ?
#
loop_
_entity_poly.entity_id
_entity_poly.type
_entity_poly.pdbx_seq_one_letter_code
_entity_poly.pdbx_strand_id
1 'polypeptide(L)' 'MDKLRITAIPDNRPVRMTIAFPAEIHRDLLLYARFLAEESGGDATVGKNPARLVPIMVARFIERDRVFLKKRKEQSEKQ' A
#
# COMPACT_ATOMS: atom_id res chain seq x y z
N MET A 1 -39.50 11.04 -5.97
CA MET A 1 -38.85 11.22 -4.65
C MET A 1 -37.49 10.59 -4.73
N ASP A 2 -36.51 11.38 -5.16
CA ASP A 2 -35.20 10.89 -5.56
C ASP A 2 -34.36 10.57 -4.34
N LYS A 3 -34.16 9.27 -4.07
CA LYS A 3 -33.19 8.82 -3.09
C LYS A 3 -31.79 8.93 -3.67
N LEU A 4 -30.89 9.55 -2.91
CA LEU A 4 -29.46 9.58 -3.20
C LEU A 4 -28.92 8.15 -3.31
N ARG A 5 -28.13 7.90 -4.36
CA ARG A 5 -27.55 6.58 -4.70
C ARG A 5 -26.42 6.13 -3.77
N ILE A 6 -25.97 7.01 -2.88
CA ILE A 6 -24.94 6.70 -1.88
C ILE A 6 -25.67 6.28 -0.61
N THR A 7 -25.87 4.96 -0.47
CA THR A 7 -26.56 4.35 0.67
C THR A 7 -25.62 4.07 1.86
N ALA A 8 -24.31 4.04 1.62
CA ALA A 8 -23.31 3.86 2.67
C ALA A 8 -21.99 4.54 2.30
N ILE A 9 -21.38 5.22 3.27
CA ILE A 9 -20.00 5.70 3.16
C ILE A 9 -19.09 4.50 3.43
N PRO A 10 -18.12 4.19 2.56
CA PRO A 10 -17.16 3.12 2.80
C PRO A 10 -16.42 3.35 4.13
N ASP A 11 -16.35 2.32 4.98
CA ASP A 11 -15.61 2.37 6.24
C ASP A 11 -14.09 2.37 5.94
N ASN A 12 -13.52 3.57 5.75
CA ASN A 12 -12.10 3.77 5.45
C ASN A 12 -11.20 3.67 6.70
N ARG A 13 -11.55 2.81 7.67
CA ARG A 13 -10.75 2.67 8.90
C ARG A 13 -9.38 2.07 8.56
N PRO A 14 -8.28 2.77 8.91
CA PRO A 14 -6.94 2.23 8.67
C PRO A 14 -6.70 1.00 9.54
N VAL A 15 -6.34 -0.11 8.92
CA VAL A 15 -5.89 -1.32 9.62
C VAL A 15 -4.40 -1.18 9.92
N ARG A 16 -4.03 -1.26 11.20
CA ARG A 16 -2.62 -1.26 11.65
C ARG A 16 -2.14 -2.69 11.85
N MET A 17 -0.96 -3.00 11.32
CA MET A 17 -0.30 -4.29 11.46
C MET A 17 1.15 -4.06 11.88
N THR A 18 1.63 -4.84 12.85
CA THR A 18 3.06 -4.89 13.21
C THR A 18 3.74 -5.97 12.36
N ILE A 19 4.81 -5.60 11.65
CA ILE A 19 5.54 -6.49 10.75
C ILE A 19 7.01 -6.54 11.19
N ALA A 20 7.55 -7.75 11.33
CA ALA A 20 8.99 -7.93 11.58
C ALA A 20 9.72 -8.10 10.24
N PHE A 21 10.83 -7.39 10.08
CA PHE A 21 11.70 -7.49 8.91
C PHE A 21 13.07 -8.02 9.31
N PRO A 22 13.75 -8.80 8.45
CA PRO A 22 15.18 -9.04 8.58
C PRO A 22 15.95 -7.71 8.62
N ALA A 23 17.07 -7.68 9.34
CA ALA A 23 17.87 -6.46 9.52
C ALA A 23 18.36 -5.87 8.18
N GLU A 24 18.71 -6.73 7.22
CA GLU A 24 19.14 -6.34 5.88
C GLU A 24 18.04 -5.59 5.13
N ILE A 25 16.82 -6.13 5.13
CA ILE A 25 15.66 -5.50 4.49
C ILE A 25 15.34 -4.14 5.12
N HIS A 26 15.47 -4.02 6.45
CA HIS A 26 15.27 -2.72 7.11
C HIS A 26 16.31 -1.68 6.67
N ARG A 27 17.59 -2.08 6.49
CA ARG A 27 18.65 -1.19 5.99
C ARG A 27 18.38 -0.77 4.55
N ASP A 28 17.98 -1.69 3.69
CA ASP A 28 17.65 -1.40 2.30
C ASP A 28 16.43 -0.49 2.19
N LEU A 29 15.42 -0.68 3.04
CA LEU A 29 14.24 0.18 3.09
C LEU A 29 14.58 1.62 3.50
N LEU A 30 15.51 1.80 4.44
CA LEU A 30 16.03 3.12 4.81
C LEU A 30 16.76 3.80 3.65
N LEU A 31 17.63 3.06 2.95
CA LEU A 31 18.34 3.57 1.77
C LEU A 31 17.37 3.94 0.65
N TYR A 32 16.38 3.09 0.38
CA TYR A 32 15.35 3.35 -0.62
C TYR A 32 14.55 4.62 -0.28
N ALA A 33 14.13 4.78 0.99
CA ALA A 33 13.42 5.97 1.44
C ALA A 33 14.25 7.25 1.28
N ARG A 34 15.56 7.16 1.51
CA ARG A 34 16.49 8.27 1.31
C ARG A 34 16.58 8.68 -0.16
N PHE A 35 16.85 7.75 -1.06
CA PHE A 35 16.97 8.06 -2.49
C PHE A 35 15.66 8.60 -3.07
N LEU A 36 14.52 8.05 -2.64
CA LEU A 36 13.22 8.53 -3.08
C LEU A 36 12.95 9.97 -2.59
N ALA A 37 13.37 10.33 -1.38
CA ALA A 37 13.24 11.70 -0.86
C ALA A 37 14.16 12.70 -1.59
N GLU A 38 15.37 12.26 -1.97
CA GLU A 38 16.30 13.04 -2.79
C GLU A 38 15.72 13.30 -4.20
N GLU A 39 15.08 12.30 -4.81
CA GLU A 39 14.45 12.39 -6.14
C GLU A 39 13.15 13.22 -6.15
N SER A 40 12.36 13.14 -5.07
CA SER A 40 11.05 13.81 -4.98
C SER A 40 11.12 15.29 -4.58
N GLY A 41 12.30 15.92 -4.66
CA GLY A 41 12.48 17.34 -4.33
C GLY A 41 12.32 17.66 -2.83
N GLY A 42 12.58 16.69 -1.95
CA GLY A 42 12.61 16.93 -0.51
C GLY A 42 11.28 16.81 0.21
N ASP A 43 10.35 15.97 -0.26
CA ASP A 43 9.25 15.49 0.59
C ASP A 43 9.83 14.62 1.72
N ALA A 44 10.30 15.31 2.75
CA ALA A 44 10.99 14.77 3.91
C ALA A 44 10.08 13.85 4.74
N THR A 45 8.77 13.78 4.44
CA THR A 45 7.85 12.90 5.16
C THR A 45 8.08 11.43 4.83
N VAL A 46 8.59 11.13 3.63
CA VAL A 46 8.90 9.76 3.18
C VAL A 46 10.23 9.28 3.75
N GLY A 47 11.26 10.14 3.76
CA GLY A 47 12.58 9.82 4.33
C GLY A 47 12.58 9.65 5.86
N LYS A 48 11.65 10.30 6.58
CA LYS A 48 11.56 10.24 8.06
C LYS A 48 10.90 8.97 8.59
N ASN A 49 10.08 8.31 7.77
CA ASN A 49 9.39 7.09 8.20
C ASN A 49 9.32 6.06 7.06
N PRO A 50 10.32 5.17 6.95
CA PRO A 50 10.33 4.11 5.92
C PRO A 50 9.10 3.19 6.00
N ALA A 51 8.46 3.05 7.16
CA ALA A 51 7.27 2.21 7.30
C ALA A 51 6.08 2.72 6.47
N ARG A 52 6.05 4.01 6.10
CA ARG A 52 5.01 4.55 5.20
C ARG A 52 5.13 4.04 3.78
N LEU A 53 6.30 3.54 3.38
CA LEU A 53 6.50 2.93 2.06
C LEU A 53 5.89 1.54 1.97
N VAL A 54 5.85 0.79 3.07
CA VAL A 54 5.41 -0.61 3.08
C VAL A 54 4.00 -0.76 2.49
N PRO A 55 2.97 -0.01 2.93
CA PRO A 55 1.64 -0.11 2.32
C PRO A 55 1.62 0.24 0.83
N ILE A 56 2.39 1.25 0.41
CA ILE A 56 2.45 1.70 -1.00
C ILE A 56 3.12 0.62 -1.86
N MET A 57 4.22 0.04 -1.39
CA MET A 57 4.94 -1.03 -2.09
C MET A 57 4.07 -2.28 -2.21
N VAL A 58 3.38 -2.67 -1.13
CA VAL A 58 2.47 -3.82 -1.13
C VAL A 58 1.29 -3.59 -2.08
N ALA A 59 0.68 -2.40 -2.07
CA ALA A 59 -0.40 -2.06 -2.99
C ALA A 59 0.07 -2.19 -4.45
N ARG A 60 1.21 -1.59 -4.79
CA ARG A 60 1.79 -1.66 -6.14
C ARG A 60 2.14 -3.10 -6.55
N PHE A 61 2.58 -3.92 -5.62
CA PHE A 61 2.85 -5.34 -5.87
C PHE A 61 1.57 -6.08 -6.23
N ILE A 62 0.53 -5.95 -5.39
CA ILE A 62 -0.78 -6.59 -5.57
C ILE A 62 -1.45 -6.15 -6.89
N GLU A 63 -1.37 -4.86 -7.21
CA GLU A 63 -1.91 -4.30 -8.46
C GLU A 63 -1.25 -4.86 -9.72
N ARG A 64 0.02 -5.28 -9.62
CA ARG A 64 0.80 -5.73 -10.79
C ARG A 64 0.90 -7.24 -10.91
N ASP A 65 0.62 -7.99 -9.85
CA ASP A 65 0.61 -9.45 -9.88
C ASP A 65 -0.58 -9.97 -10.70
N ARG A 66 -0.34 -10.26 -11.98
CA ARG A 66 -1.36 -10.76 -12.92
C ARG A 66 -1.97 -12.10 -12.48
N VAL A 67 -1.18 -12.96 -11.85
CA VAL A 67 -1.66 -14.27 -11.38
C VAL A 67 -2.61 -14.07 -10.22
N PHE A 68 -2.26 -13.19 -9.28
CA PHE A 68 -3.16 -12.78 -8.20
C PHE A 68 -4.45 -12.16 -8.76
N LEU A 69 -4.36 -11.21 -9.69
CA LEU A 69 -5.54 -10.55 -10.28
C LEU A 69 -6.48 -11.55 -10.96
N LYS A 70 -5.95 -12.53 -11.70
CA LYS A 70 -6.74 -13.60 -12.33
C LYS A 70 -7.48 -14.42 -11.29
N LYS A 71 -6.77 -14.93 -10.27
CA LYS A 71 -7.38 -15.73 -9.20
C LYS A 71 -8.41 -14.95 -8.40
N ARG A 72 -8.17 -13.67 -8.13
CA ARG A 72 -9.12 -12.78 -7.45
C ARG A 72 -10.42 -12.68 -8.24
N LYS A 73 -10.35 -12.49 -9.56
CA LYS A 73 -11.52 -12.44 -10.44
C LYS A 73 -12.31 -13.75 -10.40
N GLU A 74 -11.62 -14.88 -10.54
CA GLU A 74 -12.23 -16.22 -10.47
C GLU A 74 -12.95 -16.49 -9.13
N GLN A 75 -12.47 -15.91 -8.02
CA GLN A 75 -13.12 -16.03 -6.71
C GLN A 75 -14.36 -15.14 -6.60
N SER A 76 -14.30 -13.91 -7.12
CA SER A 76 -15.46 -13.00 -7.11
C SER A 76 -16.61 -13.47 -8.00
N GLU A 77 -16.34 -14.27 -9.03
CA GLU A 77 -17.37 -14.88 -9.89
C GLU A 77 -18.01 -16.14 -9.26
N LYS A 78 -17.40 -16.71 -8.22
CA LYS A 78 -17.89 -17.90 -7.50
C LYS A 78 -18.68 -17.56 -6.23
N GLN A 79 -18.67 -16.29 -5.80
CA GLN A 79 -19.43 -15.75 -4.68
C GLN A 79 -20.70 -15.08 -5.21
#